data_AF-A0A453LTR5-F1
#
_entry.id   AF-A0A453LTR5-F1
#
_cell.length_a   1.000
_cell.length_b   1.000
_cell.length_c   1.000
_cell.angle_alpha   90.00
_cell.angle_beta   90.00
_cell.angle_gamma   90.00
#
_symmetry.space_group_name_H-M   'P 1'
#
loop_
_entity.id
_entity.type
_entity.pdbx_description
1 polymer ?
#
loop_
_entity_poly.entity_id
_entity_poly.type
_entity_poly.pdbx_seq_one_letter_code
_entity_poly.pdbx_strand_id
1 'polypeptide(L)'
;AAAGALRDFLEEQRRHGRDEGEKGGAEWVELVAEDWRLSQFWYDERTARGLAEEVARLASGLPAGAGAAVACVACPTLYAYLRKSSPDVPARLLEYDERFGQYGDDFAFYDYNQ
;
A
#
# COMPACT_ATOMS: atom_id res chain seq x y z
N ALA A 1 35.24 -11.87 10.77
CA ALA A 1 34.09 -11.28 11.47
C ALA A 1 33.09 -10.65 10.49
N ALA A 2 33.45 -9.57 9.77
CA ALA A 2 32.52 -8.85 8.88
C ALA A 2 31.87 -9.70 7.76
N ALA A 3 32.65 -10.58 7.11
CA ALA A 3 32.12 -11.45 6.04
C ALA A 3 31.14 -12.52 6.55
N GLY A 4 31.16 -12.87 7.85
CA GLY A 4 30.17 -13.76 8.46
C GLY A 4 28.84 -13.04 8.65
N ALA A 5 28.88 -11.89 9.32
CA ALA A 5 27.70 -11.06 9.57
C ALA A 5 26.95 -10.65 8.30
N LEU A 6 27.65 -10.37 7.19
CA LEU A 6 27.02 -10.08 5.90
C LEU A 6 26.28 -11.29 5.33
N ARG A 7 26.82 -12.51 5.46
CA ARG A 7 26.14 -13.72 4.97
C ARG A 7 24.90 -14.00 5.79
N ASP A 8 25.00 -13.89 7.11
CA ASP A 8 23.88 -14.12 8.03
C ASP A 8 22.74 -13.13 7.71
N PHE A 9 23.04 -11.85 7.51
CA PHE A 9 22.07 -10.83 7.08
C PHE A 9 21.42 -11.14 5.72
N LEU A 10 22.21 -11.53 4.70
CA LEU A 10 21.69 -11.87 3.38
C LEU A 10 20.86 -13.17 3.35
N GLU A 11 21.10 -14.09 4.28
CA GLU A 11 20.28 -15.29 4.48
C GLU A 11 18.97 -14.95 5.19
N GLU A 12 18.99 -14.07 6.19
CA GLU A 12 17.79 -13.55 6.85
C GLU A 12 16.88 -12.81 5.86
N GLN A 13 17.42 -11.92 5.02
CA GLN A 13 16.64 -11.20 4.00
C GLN A 13 15.99 -12.15 2.98
N ARG A 14 16.69 -13.21 2.57
CA ARG A 14 16.15 -14.22 1.65
C ARG A 14 15.05 -15.08 2.28
N ARG A 15 15.08 -15.28 3.60
CA ARG A 15 14.02 -15.95 4.35
C ARG A 15 12.80 -15.05 4.53
N HIS A 16 13.02 -13.77 4.88
CA HIS A 16 11.95 -12.80 5.08
C HIS A 16 11.08 -12.62 3.82
N GLY A 17 11.72 -12.45 2.65
CA GLY A 17 10.99 -12.37 1.38
C GLY A 17 10.28 -13.66 0.96
N ARG A 18 10.54 -14.79 1.62
CA ARG A 18 9.87 -16.08 1.38
C ARG A 18 8.65 -16.27 2.30
N ASP A 19 8.75 -15.85 3.56
CA ASP A 19 7.65 -15.87 4.54
C ASP A 19 6.54 -14.84 4.21
N GLU A 20 6.88 -13.71 3.58
CA GLU A 20 5.88 -12.76 3.07
C GLU A 20 5.02 -13.36 1.94
N GLY A 21 5.58 -14.26 1.12
CA GLY A 21 4.87 -14.93 0.02
C GLY A 21 3.94 -16.06 0.46
N GLU A 22 4.07 -16.60 1.67
CA GLU A 22 3.24 -17.71 2.16
C GLU A 22 1.99 -17.26 2.93
N LYS A 23 1.85 -15.96 3.23
CA LYS A 23 0.63 -15.38 3.85
C LYS A 23 -0.51 -15.14 2.85
N GLY A 24 -0.49 -15.72 1.66
CA GLY A 24 -1.48 -15.54 0.60
C GLY A 24 -2.79 -16.33 0.81
N GLY A 25 -3.57 -15.99 1.82
CA GLY A 25 -5.01 -16.33 1.85
C GLY A 25 -5.83 -15.35 1.00
N ALA A 26 -7.01 -15.76 0.53
CA ALA A 26 -7.90 -14.96 -0.35
C ALA A 26 -8.26 -13.54 0.19
N GLU A 27 -8.05 -13.28 1.48
CA GLU A 27 -8.33 -12.00 2.11
C GLU A 27 -7.17 -11.00 2.09
N TRP A 28 -5.93 -11.43 1.82
CA TRP A 28 -4.76 -10.54 1.87
C TRP A 28 -4.68 -9.64 0.64
N VAL A 29 -4.10 -8.45 0.83
CA VAL A 29 -3.80 -7.49 -0.22
C VAL A 29 -2.29 -7.56 -0.46
N GLU A 30 -1.88 -8.08 -1.62
CA GLU A 30 -0.46 -8.12 -1.97
C GLU A 30 0.03 -6.71 -2.29
N LEU A 31 0.89 -6.18 -1.42
CA LEU A 31 1.66 -4.97 -1.64
C LEU A 31 3.08 -5.35 -2.06
N VAL A 32 3.79 -4.41 -2.67
CA VAL A 32 5.24 -4.54 -2.87
C VAL A 32 5.94 -4.66 -1.51
N ALA A 33 7.05 -5.39 -1.46
CA ALA A 33 7.86 -5.46 -0.23
C ALA A 33 8.35 -4.07 0.18
N GLU A 34 8.38 -3.81 1.48
CA GLU A 34 8.82 -2.55 2.08
C GLU A 34 10.25 -2.21 1.64
N ASP A 35 10.48 -1.00 1.14
CA ASP A 35 11.82 -0.43 0.99
C ASP A 35 12.08 0.61 2.09
N TRP A 36 12.87 0.20 3.09
CA TRP A 36 13.17 1.05 4.24
C TRP A 36 13.97 2.31 3.89
N ARG A 37 14.65 2.33 2.73
CA ARG A 37 15.34 3.54 2.24
C ARG A 37 14.35 4.62 1.81
N LEU A 38 13.11 4.22 1.50
CA LEU A 38 11.99 5.10 1.17
C LEU A 38 11.10 5.38 2.40
N SER A 39 11.49 4.90 3.60
CA SER A 39 10.67 4.98 4.82
C SER A 39 9.28 4.34 4.66
N GLN A 40 9.20 3.23 3.94
CA GLN A 40 7.95 2.49 3.75
C GLN A 40 7.64 1.60 4.94
N PHE A 41 6.44 1.74 5.49
CA PHE A 41 5.90 0.91 6.56
C PHE A 41 4.44 0.62 6.27
N TRP A 42 4.10 -0.66 6.15
CA TRP A 42 2.74 -1.08 5.80
C TRP A 42 1.85 -1.15 7.04
N TYR A 43 0.58 -0.78 6.86
CA TYR A 43 -0.39 -0.87 7.96
C TYR A 43 -0.69 -2.33 8.26
N ASP A 44 -0.89 -2.62 9.54
CA ASP A 44 -1.53 -3.88 9.88
C ASP A 44 -2.96 -3.94 9.31
N GLU A 45 -3.47 -5.15 9.17
CA GLU A 45 -4.77 -5.40 8.56
C GLU A 45 -5.92 -4.66 9.28
N ARG A 46 -5.89 -4.60 10.61
CA ARG A 46 -6.92 -3.93 11.41
C ARG A 46 -6.98 -2.45 11.08
N THR A 47 -5.81 -1.81 11.01
CA THR A 47 -5.65 -0.39 10.69
C THR A 47 -6.06 -0.12 9.25
N ALA A 48 -5.58 -0.93 8.30
CA ALA A 48 -5.91 -0.78 6.89
C ALA A 48 -7.42 -0.89 6.63
N ARG A 49 -8.06 -1.92 7.19
CA ARG A 49 -9.50 -2.17 7.07
C ARG A 49 -10.32 -1.04 7.70
N GLY A 50 -9.99 -0.64 8.94
CA GLY A 50 -10.71 0.42 9.63
C GLY A 50 -10.63 1.77 8.92
N LEU A 51 -9.46 2.12 8.37
CA LEU A 51 -9.30 3.33 7.57
C LEU A 51 -10.08 3.28 6.25
N ALA A 52 -10.03 2.15 5.53
CA ALA A 52 -10.75 1.99 4.28
C ALA A 52 -12.28 2.10 4.46
N GLU A 53 -12.82 1.46 5.51
CA GLU A 53 -14.25 1.54 5.87
C GLU A 53 -14.68 2.98 6.18
N GLU A 54 -13.88 3.71 6.98
CA GLU A 54 -14.21 5.09 7.33
C GLU A 54 -14.12 6.03 6.13
N VAL A 55 -13.12 5.85 5.26
CA VAL A 55 -13.01 6.61 4.00
C VAL A 55 -14.22 6.36 3.10
N ALA A 56 -14.64 5.09 2.93
CA ALA A 56 -15.81 4.76 2.11
C ALA A 56 -17.11 5.33 2.70
N ARG A 57 -17.26 5.30 4.03
CA ARG A 57 -18.39 5.91 4.73
C ARG A 57 -18.45 7.42 4.52
N LEU A 58 -17.30 8.10 4.55
CA LEU A 58 -17.23 9.54 4.28
C LEU A 58 -17.51 9.87 2.82
N ALA A 59 -16.96 9.09 1.89
CA ALA A 59 -17.18 9.28 0.45
C ALA A 59 -18.66 9.10 0.07
N SER A 60 -19.33 8.07 0.61
CA SER A 60 -20.76 7.81 0.36
C SER A 60 -21.70 8.82 1.02
N GLY A 61 -21.25 9.53 2.06
CA GLY A 61 -22.02 10.59 2.72
C GLY A 61 -22.05 11.92 1.99
N LEU A 62 -21.26 12.09 0.92
CA LEU A 62 -21.21 13.34 0.15
C LEU A 62 -22.43 13.47 -0.78
N PRO A 63 -22.89 14.71 -1.06
CA PRO A 63 -24.01 14.92 -1.97
C PRO A 63 -23.78 14.30 -3.34
N ALA A 64 -24.82 13.67 -3.90
CA ALA A 64 -24.77 13.11 -5.25
C ALA A 64 -24.37 14.21 -6.27
N GLY A 65 -23.36 13.92 -7.10
CA GLY A 65 -22.84 14.86 -8.09
C GLY A 65 -21.65 15.72 -7.62
N ALA A 66 -21.21 15.60 -6.36
CA ALA A 66 -20.02 16.30 -5.85
C ALA A 66 -18.70 15.82 -6.48
N GLY A 67 -18.69 14.71 -7.22
CA GLY A 67 -17.48 14.17 -7.85
C GLY A 67 -16.41 13.78 -6.83
N ALA A 68 -16.83 13.22 -5.69
CA ALA A 68 -15.92 12.86 -4.61
C ALA A 68 -14.91 11.80 -5.08
N ALA A 69 -13.61 12.12 -4.92
CA ALA A 69 -12.51 11.22 -5.19
C ALA A 69 -11.53 11.26 -4.04
N VAL A 70 -10.90 10.12 -3.75
CA VAL A 70 -9.91 9.95 -2.68
C VAL A 70 -8.51 10.03 -3.30
N ALA A 71 -7.67 10.90 -2.75
CA ALA A 71 -6.25 10.93 -3.05
C ALA A 71 -5.48 10.25 -1.90
N CYS A 72 -4.93 9.07 -2.17
CA CYS A 72 -4.07 8.34 -1.25
C CYS A 72 -2.62 8.82 -1.46
N VAL A 73 -2.14 9.73 -0.60
CA VAL A 73 -0.77 10.26 -0.69
C VAL A 73 0.14 9.47 0.23
N ALA A 74 1.16 8.81 -0.35
CA ALA A 74 2.12 7.99 0.39
C ALA A 74 1.48 6.94 1.33
N CYS A 75 0.30 6.42 0.96
CA CYS A 75 -0.46 5.47 1.78
C CYS A 75 -0.98 4.28 0.95
N PRO A 76 -0.08 3.47 0.38
CA PRO A 76 -0.42 2.44 -0.59
C PRO A 76 -1.22 1.31 0.05
N THR A 77 -1.00 1.03 1.35
CA THR A 77 -1.80 0.06 2.10
C THR A 77 -3.27 0.46 2.16
N LEU A 78 -3.58 1.74 2.42
CA LEU A 78 -4.97 2.21 2.41
C LEU A 78 -5.58 2.13 1.01
N TYR A 79 -4.86 2.59 -0.01
CA TYR A 79 -5.34 2.53 -1.40
C TYR A 79 -5.74 1.10 -1.78
N ALA A 80 -4.87 0.14 -1.50
CA ALA A 80 -5.10 -1.24 -1.92
C ALA A 80 -6.25 -1.91 -1.15
N TYR A 81 -6.44 -1.61 0.14
CA TYR A 81 -7.61 -2.05 0.91
C TYR A 81 -8.90 -1.37 0.43
N LEU A 82 -8.89 -0.05 0.22
CA LEU A 82 -10.05 0.71 -0.25
C LEU A 82 -10.51 0.23 -1.62
N ARG A 83 -9.58 0.00 -2.56
CA ARG A 83 -9.87 -0.53 -3.90
C ARG A 83 -10.51 -1.93 -3.83
N LYS A 84 -10.06 -2.77 -2.90
CA LYS A 84 -10.58 -4.13 -2.71
C LYS A 84 -11.96 -4.13 -2.06
N SER A 85 -12.18 -3.32 -1.02
CA SER A 85 -13.41 -3.35 -0.22
C SER A 85 -14.51 -2.41 -0.74
N SER A 86 -14.15 -1.36 -1.48
CA SER A 86 -15.07 -0.31 -1.94
C SER A 86 -14.67 0.20 -3.34
N PRO A 87 -14.74 -0.65 -4.38
CA PRO A 87 -14.30 -0.32 -5.74
C PRO A 87 -15.10 0.83 -6.39
N ASP A 88 -16.30 1.13 -5.88
CA ASP A 88 -17.13 2.24 -6.35
C ASP A 88 -16.65 3.61 -5.86
N VAL A 89 -15.72 3.66 -4.91
CA VAL A 89 -15.10 4.90 -4.42
C VAL A 89 -13.91 5.23 -5.33
N PRO A 90 -13.98 6.31 -6.15
CA PRO A 90 -12.85 6.68 -7.01
C PRO A 90 -11.65 7.04 -6.15
N ALA A 91 -10.53 6.35 -6.36
CA ALA A 91 -9.31 6.56 -5.59
C ALA A 91 -8.07 6.57 -6.50
N ARG A 92 -7.11 7.44 -6.19
CA ARG A 92 -5.78 7.45 -6.83
C ARG A 92 -4.68 7.35 -5.79
N LEU A 93 -3.62 6.64 -6.14
CA LEU A 93 -2.40 6.53 -5.36
C LEU A 93 -1.34 7.51 -5.90
N LEU A 94 -0.90 8.41 -5.02
CA LEU A 94 0.20 9.35 -5.28
C LEU A 94 1.41 8.86 -4.49
N GLU A 95 2.41 8.34 -5.19
CA GLU A 95 3.54 7.64 -4.57
C GLU A 95 4.87 7.95 -5.25
N TYR A 96 5.94 7.98 -4.46
CA TYR A 96 7.30 8.16 -4.98
C TYR A 96 7.86 6.85 -5.54
N ASP A 97 7.44 5.72 -4.98
CA ASP A 97 7.91 4.41 -5.42
C ASP A 97 7.21 3.97 -6.72
N GLU A 98 7.94 4.03 -7.83
CA GLU A 98 7.45 3.67 -9.16
C GLU A 98 7.00 2.21 -9.29
N ARG A 99 7.33 1.32 -8.34
CA ARG A 99 6.82 -0.06 -8.32
C ARG A 99 5.29 -0.12 -8.18
N PHE A 100 4.67 0.94 -7.65
CA PHE A 100 3.22 1.08 -7.61
C PHE A 100 2.59 1.43 -8.97
N GLY A 101 3.40 1.66 -10.00
CA GLY A 101 2.93 1.78 -11.39
C GLY A 101 2.15 0.56 -11.91
N GLN A 102 2.21 -0.58 -11.21
CA GLN A 102 1.34 -1.73 -11.44
C GLN A 102 -0.17 -1.41 -11.33
N TYR A 103 -0.55 -0.32 -10.67
CA TYR A 103 -1.94 0.13 -10.59
C TYR A 103 -2.41 0.93 -11.81
N GLY A 104 -1.56 1.18 -12.80
CA GLY A 104 -1.91 1.83 -14.06
C GLY A 104 -2.41 3.26 -13.87
N ASP A 105 -3.54 3.60 -14.49
CA ASP A 105 -4.10 4.97 -14.49
C ASP A 105 -4.54 5.48 -13.11
N ASP A 106 -4.65 4.58 -12.12
CA ASP A 106 -4.95 4.93 -10.74
C ASP A 106 -3.69 5.35 -9.96
N PHE A 107 -2.50 5.18 -10.52
CA PHE A 107 -1.22 5.60 -9.94
C PHE A 107 -0.69 6.88 -10.59
N ALA A 108 -0.13 7.77 -9.77
CA ALA A 108 0.66 8.89 -10.21
C ALA A 108 1.99 8.92 -9.42
N PHE A 109 3.10 9.00 -10.15
CA PHE A 109 4.39 9.31 -9.52
C PHE A 109 4.29 10.68 -8.84
N TYR A 110 4.67 10.74 -7.57
CA TYR A 110 4.57 11.94 -6.75
C TYR A 110 5.80 12.08 -5.85
N ASP A 111 6.62 13.10 -6.11
CA ASP A 111 7.70 13.52 -5.23
C ASP A 111 7.20 14.63 -4.33
N TYR A 112 7.14 14.35 -3.02
CA TYR A 112 6.68 15.33 -2.01
C TYR A 112 7.49 16.64 -2.02
N ASN A 113 8.73 16.62 -2.51
CA ASN A 113 9.63 17.79 -2.51
C ASN A 113 9.52 18.67 -3.77
N GLN A 114 8.70 18.28 -4.76
CA GLN A 114 8.50 18.99 -6.02
C GLN A 114 7.05 19.45 -6.13
#